data_AF-M7T831-F1
#
_entry.id   AF-M7T831-F1
#
_cell.length_a   1.000
_cell.length_b   1.000
_cell.length_c   1.000
_cell.angle_alpha   90.00
_cell.angle_beta   90.00
_cell.angle_gamma   90.00
#
_symmetry.space_group_name_H-M   'P 1'
#
loop_
_entity.id
_entity.type
_entity.pdbx_description
1 polymer ?
#
loop_
_entity_poly.entity_id
_entity_poly.type
_entity_poly.pdbx_seq_one_letter_code
_entity_poly.pdbx_strand_id
1 'polypeptide(L)'
;MSALRASGHIVHPVSLAVSEVELPILARIDEADSDWTAVIYDAENPSIVGNDGGAASGGFRIFRLNGENPLPEAKHETPGRTKLVTTVYDIQEQDIIVTIAQTDSFFRLYNASSFEQIGQPLAKTLGDWSALCAWKSQTSGEQYLYLFGKSQAVQFLLRGQEGSLDITEIQTFETPVEASSCAVSLSDETVFFSGDDNPAVYAFGAAESTTVPRISVLGEAADDVTSLAVYYGNSSDYLAVAQTDVVALYDVSFTLLGSWRLTGDEDIEVQGLSFYQETTPAYPAGVMTYAIERHGDCVGANQCECEDGWGGLYCAFKVVKPIAETDANGGDGDDPAIWVNPINKGDSRIITTTKSEVGAGFAAIAGGVQPTKEDYEVYGSCVYRSRATGKQYLFVNAKTAEYLQYELTWVDDALHTTLVRNFTGGSGGQVEGCVSDEANGWVLIGEEPFGLWRYGAEPGDDASSGYLIASINDTMYADVEGVTLIEGASADEGFILVSQQGVSAYNVYRRTAPHDFVETFTIYENVEKGVDQVTNTDGITAIGTFLSDALPKGLIVVHDDANQLPSGGTSDETSFKLVSVEDVIPEQLLSELDPNWDPRATLTRRRKL
;
A
#
# COMPACT_ATOMS: atom_id res chain seq x y z
N MET A 1 23.17 -40.78 -50.23
CA MET A 1 22.32 -41.70 -49.45
C MET A 1 22.73 -41.59 -47.99
N SER A 2 21.73 -41.65 -47.12
CA SER A 2 21.79 -41.65 -45.64
C SER A 2 21.67 -40.30 -44.93
N ALA A 3 20.70 -40.28 -44.03
CA ALA A 3 20.08 -39.16 -43.34
C ALA A 3 20.77 -38.80 -42.01
N LEU A 4 20.51 -37.58 -41.52
CA LEU A 4 20.59 -37.26 -40.10
C LEU A 4 19.28 -36.62 -39.62
N ARG A 5 18.87 -37.11 -38.46
CA ARG A 5 17.58 -36.90 -37.77
C ARG A 5 17.41 -35.46 -37.29
N ALA A 6 16.19 -34.96 -37.41
CA ALA A 6 15.68 -33.86 -36.61
C ALA A 6 15.43 -34.33 -35.17
N SER A 7 16.07 -33.70 -34.20
CA SER A 7 15.63 -33.67 -32.81
C SER A 7 14.96 -32.31 -32.59
N GLY A 8 13.63 -32.31 -32.50
CA GLY A 8 12.88 -31.13 -32.12
C GLY A 8 13.18 -30.78 -30.66
N HIS A 9 13.90 -29.69 -30.46
CA HIS A 9 13.77 -28.92 -29.24
C HIS A 9 12.60 -27.96 -29.45
N ILE A 10 11.54 -28.18 -28.67
CA ILE A 10 10.54 -27.16 -28.41
C ILE A 10 11.32 -26.05 -27.68
N VAL A 11 11.63 -24.99 -28.40
CA VAL A 11 12.04 -23.74 -27.79
C VAL A 11 10.75 -23.18 -27.19
N HIS A 12 10.61 -23.30 -25.87
CA HIS A 12 9.65 -22.48 -25.15
C HIS A 12 9.94 -21.02 -25.51
N PRO A 13 8.93 -20.21 -25.88
CA PRO A 13 9.17 -18.78 -26.03
C PRO A 13 9.67 -18.30 -24.67
N VAL A 14 10.89 -17.75 -24.67
CA VAL A 14 11.39 -16.97 -23.55
C VAL A 14 10.43 -15.80 -23.46
N SER A 15 9.55 -15.82 -22.46
CA SER A 15 8.82 -14.63 -22.04
C SER A 15 9.89 -13.58 -21.73
N LEU A 16 9.98 -12.54 -22.55
CA LEU A 16 10.71 -11.35 -22.16
C LEU A 16 9.98 -10.84 -20.92
N ALA A 17 10.65 -10.86 -19.77
CA ALA A 17 10.12 -10.23 -18.58
C ALA A 17 9.81 -8.77 -18.95
N VAL A 18 8.53 -8.41 -18.87
CA VAL A 18 8.09 -7.04 -19.00
C VAL A 18 8.75 -6.28 -17.85
N SER A 19 9.46 -5.20 -18.16
CA SER A 19 10.18 -4.44 -17.13
C SER A 19 9.19 -3.60 -16.32
N GLU A 20 9.21 -3.78 -15.00
CA GLU A 20 8.64 -2.84 -14.04
C GLU A 20 9.72 -1.85 -13.62
N VAL A 21 9.35 -0.57 -13.50
CA VAL A 21 10.25 0.51 -13.06
C VAL A 21 9.58 1.28 -11.92
N GLU A 22 10.30 1.50 -10.84
CA GLU A 22 9.84 2.35 -9.75
C GLU A 22 9.87 3.83 -10.15
N LEU A 23 8.77 4.54 -9.89
CA LEU A 23 8.61 5.97 -10.12
C LEU A 23 8.23 6.66 -8.80
N PRO A 24 9.19 7.32 -8.12
CA PRO A 24 8.89 8.03 -6.89
C PRO A 24 8.08 9.31 -7.16
N ILE A 25 7.17 9.65 -6.26
CA ILE A 25 6.45 10.92 -6.24
C ILE A 25 7.45 12.07 -6.09
N LEU A 26 7.50 12.94 -7.11
CA LEU A 26 8.41 14.08 -7.12
C LEU A 26 7.82 15.30 -6.41
N ALA A 27 6.50 15.42 -6.35
CA ALA A 27 5.78 16.55 -5.76
C ALA A 27 4.39 16.09 -5.29
N ARG A 28 3.98 16.52 -4.10
CA ARG A 28 2.65 16.23 -3.52
C ARG A 28 1.91 17.55 -3.26
N ILE A 29 0.60 17.54 -3.54
CA ILE A 29 -0.33 18.65 -3.29
C ILE A 29 -1.38 18.12 -2.32
N ASP A 30 -1.46 18.68 -1.11
CA ASP A 30 -2.32 18.14 -0.05
C ASP A 30 -3.64 18.91 0.12
N GLU A 31 -3.76 20.10 -0.49
CA GLU A 31 -4.87 21.04 -0.26
C GLU A 31 -6.12 20.81 -1.15
N ALA A 32 -6.16 19.73 -1.95
CA ALA A 32 -7.25 19.43 -2.87
C ALA A 32 -7.90 18.07 -2.58
N ASP A 33 -9.23 18.05 -2.48
CA ASP A 33 -10.04 16.82 -2.49
C ASP A 33 -10.29 16.43 -3.96
N SER A 34 -9.35 15.71 -4.58
CA SER A 34 -9.30 15.51 -6.02
C SER A 34 -9.43 14.04 -6.38
N ASP A 35 -10.17 13.76 -7.45
CA ASP A 35 -10.30 12.44 -8.09
C ASP A 35 -9.88 12.50 -9.58
N TRP A 36 -9.57 13.70 -10.06
CA TRP A 36 -9.43 14.01 -11.48
C TRP A 36 -8.36 15.07 -11.70
N THR A 37 -7.38 14.75 -12.54
CA THR A 37 -6.37 15.71 -12.97
C THR A 37 -6.47 16.01 -14.46
N ALA A 38 -6.00 17.19 -14.84
CA ALA A 38 -5.75 17.60 -16.21
C ALA A 38 -4.51 18.48 -16.24
N VAL A 39 -4.00 18.75 -17.44
CA VAL A 39 -2.80 19.59 -17.62
C VAL A 39 -3.09 20.77 -18.54
N ILE A 40 -2.33 21.84 -18.39
CA ILE A 40 -2.36 23.02 -19.27
C ILE A 40 -0.99 23.14 -19.94
N TYR A 41 -0.97 23.00 -21.27
CA TYR A 41 0.19 23.31 -22.10
C TYR A 41 0.30 24.83 -22.31
N ASP A 42 1.13 25.47 -21.48
CA ASP A 42 1.50 26.88 -21.62
C ASP A 42 3.03 26.99 -21.59
N ALA A 43 3.61 27.64 -22.61
CA ALA A 43 5.06 27.70 -22.80
C ALA A 43 5.77 28.50 -21.69
N GLU A 44 5.09 29.43 -21.04
CA GLU A 44 5.65 30.25 -19.96
C GLU A 44 5.28 29.69 -18.58
N ASN A 45 4.07 29.16 -18.45
CA ASN A 45 3.43 28.82 -17.18
C ASN A 45 2.74 27.45 -17.23
N PRO A 46 3.48 26.36 -17.52
CA PRO A 46 2.89 25.03 -17.58
C PRO A 46 2.29 24.66 -16.22
N SER A 47 1.09 24.06 -16.24
CA SER A 47 0.29 23.90 -15.03
C SER A 47 -0.44 22.56 -14.97
N ILE A 48 -0.69 22.10 -13.74
CA ILE A 48 -1.60 21.00 -13.41
C ILE A 48 -2.93 21.61 -12.95
N VAL A 49 -4.03 20.97 -13.32
CA VAL A 49 -5.37 21.28 -12.82
C VAL A 49 -5.91 20.05 -12.09
N GLY A 50 -6.34 20.22 -10.84
CA GLY A 50 -7.04 19.19 -10.09
C GLY A 50 -8.47 19.65 -9.79
N ASN A 51 -9.45 18.75 -9.87
CA ASN A 51 -10.78 19.05 -9.34
C ASN A 51 -10.73 19.17 -7.80
N ASP A 52 -11.75 19.79 -7.22
CA ASP A 52 -11.97 19.84 -5.78
C ASP A 52 -13.43 19.44 -5.50
N GLY A 53 -13.59 18.24 -4.96
CA GLY A 53 -14.85 17.63 -4.54
C GLY A 53 -15.34 18.12 -3.18
N GLY A 54 -14.51 18.86 -2.45
CA GLY A 54 -14.72 19.18 -1.05
C GLY A 54 -15.97 20.03 -0.83
N ALA A 55 -16.72 19.74 0.23
CA ALA A 55 -17.96 20.47 0.52
C ALA A 55 -17.74 21.97 0.78
N ALA A 56 -16.59 22.33 1.36
CA ALA A 56 -16.22 23.71 1.68
C ALA A 56 -15.30 24.37 0.63
N SER A 57 -14.46 23.57 -0.04
CA SER A 57 -13.42 24.02 -0.98
C SER A 57 -13.79 23.83 -2.45
N GLY A 58 -14.89 23.14 -2.76
CA GLY A 58 -15.10 22.54 -4.07
C GLY A 58 -14.99 23.46 -5.29
N GLY A 59 -14.61 22.88 -6.42
CA GLY A 59 -14.31 23.58 -7.66
C GLY A 59 -13.11 22.96 -8.38
N PHE A 60 -12.12 23.77 -8.72
CA PHE A 60 -10.84 23.25 -9.22
C PHE A 60 -9.69 24.18 -8.85
N ARG A 61 -8.50 23.61 -8.80
CA ARG A 61 -7.25 24.29 -8.45
C ARG A 61 -6.23 24.13 -9.55
N ILE A 62 -5.35 25.12 -9.68
CA ILE A 62 -4.34 25.19 -10.72
C ILE A 62 -2.99 25.42 -10.05
N PHE A 63 -2.01 24.59 -10.37
CA PHE A 63 -0.67 24.61 -9.77
C PHE A 63 0.40 24.73 -10.85
N ARG A 64 1.40 25.58 -10.66
CA ARG A 64 2.47 25.76 -11.66
C ARG A 64 3.50 24.64 -11.54
N LEU A 65 3.85 24.02 -12.66
CA LEU A 65 4.83 22.94 -12.71
C LEU A 65 6.26 23.42 -12.42
N ASN A 66 6.64 24.63 -12.84
CA ASN A 66 8.02 25.13 -12.71
C ASN A 66 8.35 25.74 -11.33
N GLY A 67 7.55 25.45 -10.29
CA GLY A 67 7.80 25.91 -8.93
C GLY A 67 8.71 24.97 -8.11
N GLU A 68 9.07 25.42 -6.91
CA GLU A 68 9.63 24.53 -5.87
C GLU A 68 8.50 23.74 -5.20
N ASN A 69 8.81 22.61 -4.58
CA ASN A 69 7.82 21.84 -3.82
C ASN A 69 7.54 22.47 -2.44
N PRO A 70 6.27 22.52 -1.99
CA PRO A 70 5.05 22.12 -2.71
C PRO A 70 4.74 23.05 -3.88
N LEU A 71 4.20 22.50 -4.98
CA LEU A 71 3.96 23.26 -6.21
C LEU A 71 3.08 24.50 -5.93
N PRO A 72 3.44 25.69 -6.42
CA PRO A 72 2.73 26.91 -6.08
C PRO A 72 1.36 26.95 -6.76
N GLU A 73 0.32 27.16 -5.96
CA GLU A 73 -1.04 27.39 -6.44
C GLU A 73 -1.11 28.72 -7.21
N ALA A 74 -1.53 28.65 -8.47
CA ALA A 74 -1.79 29.80 -9.32
C ALA A 74 -3.21 30.35 -9.11
N LYS A 75 -4.18 29.46 -8.85
CA LYS A 75 -5.59 29.80 -8.79
C LYS A 75 -6.40 28.69 -8.11
N HIS A 76 -7.41 29.12 -7.34
CA HIS A 76 -8.52 28.28 -6.88
C HIS A 76 -9.84 28.91 -7.33
N GLU A 77 -10.61 28.17 -8.13
CA GLU A 77 -11.94 28.57 -8.60
C GLU A 77 -13.00 27.73 -7.88
N THR A 78 -14.05 28.36 -7.37
CA THR A 78 -15.05 27.73 -6.49
C THR A 78 -16.49 27.78 -7.03
N PRO A 79 -16.77 27.23 -8.23
CA PRO A 79 -18.14 27.15 -8.76
C PRO A 79 -19.05 26.18 -7.99
N GLY A 80 -18.52 25.46 -7.00
CA GLY A 80 -19.18 24.40 -6.24
C GLY A 80 -18.44 23.07 -6.39
N ARG A 81 -18.87 22.05 -5.62
CA ARG A 81 -18.31 20.69 -5.66
C ARG A 81 -18.21 20.19 -7.08
N THR A 82 -17.00 19.80 -7.48
CA THR A 82 -16.70 19.46 -8.86
C THR A 82 -15.93 18.14 -8.86
N LYS A 83 -16.41 17.19 -9.64
CA LYS A 83 -15.76 15.87 -9.79
C LYS A 83 -14.87 15.79 -11.03
N LEU A 84 -15.18 16.57 -12.06
CA LEU A 84 -14.56 16.42 -13.38
C LEU A 84 -13.98 17.74 -13.87
N VAL A 85 -12.76 17.66 -14.38
CA VAL A 85 -12.07 18.76 -15.05
C VAL A 85 -11.28 18.22 -16.25
N THR A 86 -11.27 18.95 -17.35
CA THR A 86 -10.41 18.63 -18.50
C THR A 86 -9.99 19.89 -19.22
N THR A 87 -9.08 19.77 -20.18
CA THR A 87 -8.61 20.88 -21.02
C THR A 87 -8.83 20.58 -22.49
N VAL A 88 -9.24 21.61 -23.24
CA VAL A 88 -9.36 21.59 -24.70
C VAL A 88 -8.57 22.75 -25.28
N TYR A 89 -8.05 22.58 -26.48
CA TYR A 89 -7.05 23.48 -27.04
C TYR A 89 -7.49 24.08 -28.37
N ASP A 90 -7.00 25.28 -28.68
CA ASP A 90 -7.12 25.88 -30.02
C ASP A 90 -8.57 26.07 -30.51
N ILE A 91 -9.47 26.53 -29.62
CA ILE A 91 -10.81 26.98 -30.00
C ILE A 91 -10.79 28.50 -30.14
N GLN A 92 -10.82 29.01 -31.37
CA GLN A 92 -10.62 30.44 -31.67
C GLN A 92 -9.33 30.99 -31.03
N GLU A 93 -8.21 30.27 -31.19
CA GLU A 93 -6.91 30.65 -30.65
C GLU A 93 -6.88 30.73 -29.10
N GLN A 94 -7.81 30.06 -28.42
CA GLN A 94 -7.87 29.97 -26.97
C GLN A 94 -7.87 28.52 -26.50
N ASP A 95 -7.16 28.30 -25.40
CA ASP A 95 -7.20 27.06 -24.63
C ASP A 95 -8.18 27.24 -23.47
N ILE A 96 -8.94 26.18 -23.18
CA ILE A 96 -10.09 26.24 -22.30
C ILE A 96 -10.05 25.10 -21.30
N ILE A 97 -10.25 25.45 -20.03
CA ILE A 97 -10.55 24.50 -18.96
C ILE A 97 -12.06 24.28 -18.96
N VAL A 98 -12.46 23.01 -19.01
CA VAL A 98 -13.86 22.59 -18.98
C VAL A 98 -14.11 21.89 -17.65
N THR A 99 -15.17 22.29 -16.96
CA THR A 99 -15.58 21.64 -15.72
C THR A 99 -17.09 21.55 -15.59
N ILE A 100 -17.58 20.59 -14.81
CA ILE A 100 -18.98 20.42 -14.47
C ILE A 100 -19.14 20.29 -12.95
N ALA A 101 -19.83 21.27 -12.36
CA ALA A 101 -20.13 21.23 -10.92
C ALA A 101 -21.27 20.25 -10.65
N GLN A 102 -21.10 19.37 -9.67
CA GLN A 102 -22.12 18.39 -9.26
C GLN A 102 -23.37 19.08 -8.71
N THR A 103 -23.21 20.25 -8.10
CA THR A 103 -24.28 20.99 -7.41
C THR A 103 -25.40 21.46 -8.34
N ASP A 104 -25.09 21.73 -9.61
CA ASP A 104 -26.06 22.23 -10.57
C ASP A 104 -25.99 21.60 -11.97
N SER A 105 -24.98 20.76 -12.21
CA SER A 105 -24.74 20.03 -13.45
C SER A 105 -24.58 20.92 -14.68
N PHE A 106 -23.99 22.12 -14.52
CA PHE A 106 -23.66 22.98 -15.63
C PHE A 106 -22.20 22.86 -16.05
N PHE A 107 -21.99 22.76 -17.36
CA PHE A 107 -20.69 23.02 -17.96
C PHE A 107 -20.28 24.49 -17.78
N ARG A 108 -19.07 24.67 -17.29
CA ARG A 108 -18.40 25.97 -17.17
C ARG A 108 -17.08 25.91 -17.92
N LEU A 109 -16.80 26.98 -18.65
CA LEU A 109 -15.60 27.14 -19.45
C LEU A 109 -14.78 28.27 -18.88
N TYR A 110 -13.48 28.06 -18.74
CA TYR A 110 -12.53 29.08 -18.27
C TYR A 110 -11.40 29.19 -19.27
N ASN A 111 -10.92 30.40 -19.53
CA ASN A 111 -9.73 30.58 -20.36
C ASN A 111 -8.51 30.02 -19.61
N ALA A 112 -7.75 29.13 -20.23
CA ALA A 112 -6.65 28.42 -19.55
C ALA A 112 -5.44 29.31 -19.24
N SER A 113 -5.32 30.50 -19.85
CA SER A 113 -4.23 31.44 -19.57
C SER A 113 -4.61 32.49 -18.53
N SER A 114 -5.82 33.06 -18.61
CA SER A 114 -6.28 34.09 -17.65
C SER A 114 -7.04 33.53 -16.45
N PHE A 115 -7.50 32.29 -16.54
CA PHE A 115 -8.40 31.62 -15.58
C PHE A 115 -9.76 32.30 -15.41
N GLU A 116 -10.10 33.25 -16.27
CA GLU A 116 -11.39 33.92 -16.23
C GLU A 116 -12.48 33.05 -16.88
N GLN A 117 -13.64 33.00 -16.24
CA GLN A 117 -14.78 32.28 -16.79
C GLN A 117 -15.25 32.92 -18.11
N ILE A 118 -15.47 32.07 -19.12
CA ILE A 118 -15.96 32.48 -20.44
C ILE A 118 -17.48 32.39 -20.46
N GLY A 119 -18.14 33.54 -20.55
CA GLY A 119 -19.59 33.61 -20.70
C GLY A 119 -20.38 33.17 -19.46
N GLN A 120 -21.68 32.96 -19.66
CA GLN A 120 -22.56 32.35 -18.64
C GLN A 120 -22.45 30.82 -18.72
N PRO A 121 -22.81 30.06 -17.67
CA PRO A 121 -22.87 28.59 -17.75
C PRO A 121 -23.67 28.15 -18.99
N LEU A 122 -23.04 27.35 -19.85
CA LEU A 122 -23.48 27.23 -21.26
C LEU A 122 -24.51 26.12 -21.48
N ALA A 123 -24.39 24.99 -20.79
CA ALA A 123 -25.33 23.88 -20.91
C ALA A 123 -25.54 23.16 -19.58
N LYS A 124 -26.81 22.86 -19.28
CA LYS A 124 -27.20 22.03 -18.14
C LYS A 124 -27.33 20.58 -18.58
N THR A 125 -26.51 19.70 -18.02
CA THR A 125 -26.53 18.27 -18.34
C THR A 125 -26.85 17.50 -17.06
N LEU A 126 -28.12 17.22 -16.82
CA LEU A 126 -28.56 16.52 -15.62
C LEU A 126 -28.02 15.09 -15.60
N GLY A 127 -27.22 14.77 -14.60
CA GLY A 127 -26.64 13.44 -14.45
C GLY A 127 -25.77 13.34 -13.22
N ASP A 128 -25.45 12.10 -12.89
CA ASP A 128 -24.35 11.79 -12.00
C ASP A 128 -23.24 11.34 -12.94
N TRP A 129 -22.18 12.15 -13.03
CA TRP A 129 -21.16 12.02 -14.07
C TRP A 129 -19.86 11.59 -13.42
N SER A 130 -19.23 10.58 -14.02
CA SER A 130 -18.13 9.84 -13.43
C SER A 130 -16.85 9.91 -14.25
N ALA A 131 -16.92 10.20 -15.56
CA ALA A 131 -15.74 10.40 -16.38
C ALA A 131 -15.93 11.48 -17.47
N LEU A 132 -14.85 12.19 -17.78
CA LEU A 132 -14.81 13.22 -18.83
C LEU A 132 -13.47 13.19 -19.57
N CYS A 133 -13.53 13.05 -20.90
CA CYS A 133 -12.35 13.11 -21.76
C CYS A 133 -12.62 13.95 -23.01
N ALA A 134 -11.57 14.64 -23.47
CA ALA A 134 -11.60 15.49 -24.65
C ALA A 134 -11.05 14.77 -25.89
N TRP A 135 -11.58 15.13 -27.05
CA TRP A 135 -11.12 14.63 -28.34
C TRP A 135 -11.04 15.77 -29.37
N LYS A 136 -9.87 15.99 -29.95
CA LYS A 136 -9.70 16.86 -31.13
C LYS A 136 -9.77 15.99 -32.39
N SER A 137 -10.78 16.21 -33.22
CA SER A 137 -10.91 15.48 -34.48
C SER A 137 -9.73 15.77 -35.40
N GLN A 138 -9.09 14.74 -35.93
CA GLN A 138 -8.02 14.91 -36.92
C GLN A 138 -8.58 15.30 -38.29
N THR A 139 -9.88 15.10 -38.50
CA THR A 139 -10.56 15.40 -39.76
C THR A 139 -10.96 16.88 -39.87
N SER A 140 -11.64 17.43 -38.85
CA SER A 140 -12.12 18.82 -38.87
C SER A 140 -11.27 19.78 -38.04
N GLY A 141 -10.50 19.28 -37.07
CA GLY A 141 -9.84 20.09 -36.04
C GLY A 141 -10.78 20.56 -34.92
N GLU A 142 -12.06 20.22 -34.98
CA GLU A 142 -13.06 20.59 -33.96
C GLU A 142 -12.85 19.80 -32.66
N GLN A 143 -13.29 20.39 -31.55
CA GLN A 143 -13.13 19.84 -30.20
C GLN A 143 -14.43 19.20 -29.71
N TYR A 144 -14.31 17.98 -29.21
CA TYR A 144 -15.41 17.19 -28.66
C TYR A 144 -15.13 16.79 -27.22
N LEU A 145 -16.18 16.53 -26.47
CA LEU A 145 -16.13 15.96 -25.13
C LEU A 145 -16.95 14.68 -25.11
N TYR A 146 -16.46 13.66 -24.44
CA TYR A 146 -17.23 12.50 -24.04
C TYR A 146 -17.44 12.56 -22.54
N LEU A 147 -18.70 12.71 -22.13
CA LEU A 147 -19.13 12.72 -20.73
C LEU A 147 -19.82 11.40 -20.41
N PHE A 148 -19.33 10.67 -19.42
CA PHE A 148 -19.86 9.38 -19.01
C PHE A 148 -20.54 9.46 -17.65
N GLY A 149 -21.59 8.66 -17.49
CA GLY A 149 -22.32 8.48 -16.24
C GLY A 149 -23.60 7.69 -16.45
N LYS A 150 -24.10 7.01 -15.41
CA LYS A 150 -25.35 6.23 -15.47
C LYS A 150 -25.39 5.18 -16.59
N SER A 151 -24.27 4.51 -16.83
CA SER A 151 -24.10 3.56 -17.95
C SER A 151 -24.44 4.17 -19.32
N GLN A 152 -24.12 5.45 -19.52
CA GLN A 152 -24.27 6.17 -20.77
C GLN A 152 -23.04 7.03 -21.06
N ALA A 153 -22.86 7.34 -22.33
CA ALA A 153 -21.92 8.34 -22.82
C ALA A 153 -22.66 9.40 -23.64
N VAL A 154 -22.32 10.66 -23.40
CA VAL A 154 -22.84 11.81 -24.13
C VAL A 154 -21.68 12.49 -24.86
N GLN A 155 -21.79 12.61 -26.18
CA GLN A 155 -20.83 13.32 -26.99
C GLN A 155 -21.28 14.78 -27.17
N PHE A 156 -20.42 15.71 -26.78
CA PHE A 156 -20.60 17.14 -27.01
C PHE A 156 -19.59 17.68 -28.02
N LEU A 157 -19.95 18.77 -28.66
CA LEU A 157 -19.11 19.54 -29.56
C LEU A 157 -18.94 20.96 -29.02
N LEU A 158 -17.69 21.34 -28.79
CA LEU A 158 -17.30 22.69 -28.39
C LEU A 158 -16.90 23.50 -29.60
N ARG A 159 -17.59 24.63 -29.81
CA ARG A 159 -17.33 25.54 -30.93
C ARG A 159 -17.28 26.96 -30.47
N GLY A 160 -16.43 27.75 -31.10
CA GLY A 160 -16.50 29.20 -30.98
C GLY A 160 -17.48 29.81 -31.97
N GLN A 161 -18.31 30.73 -31.49
CA GLN A 161 -19.06 31.72 -32.27
C GLN A 161 -18.53 33.13 -32.01
N GLU A 162 -18.93 34.13 -32.79
CA GLU A 162 -18.40 35.49 -32.74
C GLU A 162 -18.57 36.13 -31.34
N GLY A 163 -17.54 36.00 -30.49
CA GLY A 163 -17.52 36.50 -29.11
C GLY A 163 -18.12 35.56 -28.03
N SER A 164 -18.43 34.30 -28.35
CA SER A 164 -18.93 33.32 -27.36
C SER A 164 -18.52 31.89 -27.70
N LEU A 165 -18.47 31.02 -26.69
CA LEU A 165 -18.35 29.56 -26.88
C LEU A 165 -19.72 28.91 -26.79
N ASP A 166 -19.91 27.82 -27.54
CA ASP A 166 -21.10 26.97 -27.52
C ASP A 166 -20.70 25.52 -27.27
N ILE A 167 -21.52 24.80 -26.51
CA ILE A 167 -21.38 23.36 -26.25
C ILE A 167 -22.69 22.68 -26.65
N THR A 168 -22.64 21.92 -27.75
CA THR A 168 -23.82 21.27 -28.32
C THR A 168 -23.74 19.76 -28.13
N GLU A 169 -24.79 19.15 -27.60
CA GLU A 169 -24.94 17.68 -27.58
C GLU A 169 -25.11 17.15 -29.00
N ILE A 170 -24.29 16.16 -29.37
CA ILE A 170 -24.30 15.51 -30.68
C ILE A 170 -25.06 14.19 -30.63
N GLN A 171 -24.75 13.36 -29.64
CA GLN A 171 -25.41 12.08 -29.43
C GLN A 171 -25.27 11.61 -27.98
N THR A 172 -26.22 10.78 -27.56
CA THR A 172 -26.19 10.02 -26.30
C THR A 172 -26.38 8.55 -26.63
N PHE A 173 -25.58 7.67 -26.01
CA PHE A 173 -25.69 6.22 -26.19
C PHE A 173 -25.37 5.44 -24.91
N GLU A 174 -25.88 4.22 -24.83
CA GLU A 174 -25.66 3.32 -23.68
C GLU A 174 -24.25 2.72 -23.73
N THR A 175 -23.64 2.56 -22.55
CA THR A 175 -22.37 1.88 -22.32
C THR A 175 -22.62 0.58 -21.55
N PRO A 176 -21.76 -0.45 -21.72
CA PRO A 176 -21.93 -1.74 -21.03
C PRO A 176 -21.62 -1.67 -19.53
N VAL A 177 -20.96 -0.60 -19.08
CA VAL A 177 -20.57 -0.32 -17.70
C VAL A 177 -20.79 1.16 -17.38
N GLU A 178 -20.91 1.47 -16.10
CA GLU A 178 -20.81 2.84 -15.61
C GLU A 178 -19.33 3.24 -15.58
N ALA A 179 -18.91 4.08 -16.53
CA ALA A 179 -17.50 4.36 -16.72
C ALA A 179 -16.96 5.27 -15.62
N SER A 180 -15.92 4.85 -14.89
CA SER A 180 -15.19 5.64 -13.90
C SER A 180 -13.99 6.36 -14.52
N SER A 181 -13.50 5.91 -15.68
CA SER A 181 -12.37 6.53 -16.37
C SER A 181 -12.49 6.51 -17.89
N CYS A 182 -11.92 7.51 -18.57
CA CYS A 182 -11.81 7.51 -20.03
C CYS A 182 -10.60 8.28 -20.56
N ALA A 183 -10.10 7.85 -21.71
CA ALA A 183 -9.02 8.50 -22.43
C ALA A 183 -9.21 8.36 -23.95
N VAL A 184 -8.59 9.22 -24.75
CA VAL A 184 -8.76 9.22 -26.21
C VAL A 184 -7.40 9.18 -26.90
N SER A 185 -7.19 8.19 -27.78
CA SER A 185 -6.07 8.21 -28.71
C SER A 185 -6.38 9.11 -29.89
N LEU A 186 -5.45 10.01 -30.18
CA LEU A 186 -5.55 10.92 -31.31
C LEU A 186 -5.09 10.24 -32.61
N SER A 187 -4.10 9.36 -32.55
CA SER A 187 -3.57 8.67 -33.72
C SER A 187 -4.52 7.60 -34.28
N ASP A 188 -5.19 6.85 -33.39
CA ASP A 188 -6.12 5.79 -33.77
C ASP A 188 -7.61 6.21 -33.70
N GLU A 189 -7.89 7.49 -33.41
CA GLU A 189 -9.24 8.05 -33.20
C GLU A 189 -10.13 7.09 -32.38
N THR A 190 -9.64 6.66 -31.22
CA THR A 190 -10.30 5.66 -30.38
C THR A 190 -10.48 6.19 -28.96
N VAL A 191 -11.71 6.07 -28.43
CA VAL A 191 -12.03 6.33 -27.03
C VAL A 191 -11.89 5.02 -26.26
N PHE A 192 -11.11 5.05 -25.19
CA PHE A 192 -10.98 4.00 -24.19
C PHE A 192 -11.73 4.39 -22.93
N PHE A 193 -12.38 3.44 -22.28
CA PHE A 193 -13.03 3.67 -20.99
C PHE A 193 -13.07 2.37 -20.15
N SER A 194 -13.10 2.52 -18.83
CA SER A 194 -13.29 1.42 -17.88
C SER A 194 -14.39 1.76 -16.88
N GLY A 195 -14.97 0.74 -16.27
CA GLY A 195 -15.90 0.89 -15.14
C GLY A 195 -15.18 0.79 -13.80
N ASP A 196 -15.91 1.15 -12.75
CA ASP A 196 -15.48 0.98 -11.36
C ASP A 196 -15.37 -0.52 -11.01
N ASP A 197 -14.42 -0.89 -10.15
CA ASP A 197 -14.13 -2.29 -9.74
C ASP A 197 -14.11 -3.26 -10.93
N ASN A 198 -13.43 -2.87 -12.02
CA ASN A 198 -13.46 -3.63 -13.26
C ASN A 198 -12.09 -3.66 -13.96
N PRO A 199 -11.55 -4.85 -14.27
CA PRO A 199 -10.29 -4.96 -14.99
C PRO A 199 -10.44 -4.75 -16.50
N ALA A 200 -11.67 -4.75 -17.04
CA ALA A 200 -11.92 -4.71 -18.48
C ALA A 200 -11.86 -3.28 -19.04
N VAL A 201 -11.00 -3.08 -20.04
CA VAL A 201 -10.95 -1.85 -20.84
C VAL A 201 -11.83 -2.01 -22.07
N TYR A 202 -12.75 -1.06 -22.26
CA TYR A 202 -13.63 -0.98 -23.41
C TYR A 202 -13.16 0.09 -24.38
N ALA A 203 -13.48 -0.08 -25.66
CA ALA A 203 -13.11 0.85 -26.71
C ALA A 203 -14.22 1.06 -27.74
N PHE A 204 -14.29 2.27 -28.29
CA PHE A 204 -15.07 2.59 -29.49
C PHE A 204 -14.39 3.69 -30.32
N GLY A 205 -14.68 3.74 -31.62
CA GLY A 205 -14.13 4.77 -32.50
C GLY A 205 -14.72 6.15 -32.21
N ALA A 206 -13.84 7.13 -31.99
CA ALA A 206 -14.20 8.55 -31.96
C ALA A 206 -14.60 9.00 -33.36
N ALA A 207 -15.72 9.72 -33.48
CA ALA A 207 -16.24 10.10 -34.80
C ALA A 207 -17.11 11.36 -34.71
N GLU A 208 -17.07 12.16 -35.77
CA GLU A 208 -17.99 13.27 -36.00
C GLU A 208 -19.34 12.74 -36.51
N SER A 209 -20.07 12.03 -35.64
CA SER A 209 -21.24 11.27 -36.04
C SER A 209 -22.34 11.32 -34.99
N THR A 210 -23.59 11.20 -35.44
CA THR A 210 -24.75 10.93 -34.59
C THR A 210 -25.13 9.44 -34.56
N THR A 211 -24.31 8.60 -35.20
CA THR A 211 -24.50 7.15 -35.21
C THR A 211 -23.84 6.56 -33.98
N VAL A 212 -24.63 5.79 -33.22
CA VAL A 212 -24.15 5.04 -32.06
C VAL A 212 -22.92 4.20 -32.43
N PRO A 213 -21.78 4.40 -31.76
CA PRO A 213 -20.57 3.68 -32.09
C PRO A 213 -20.66 2.22 -31.63
N ARG A 214 -19.88 1.34 -32.27
CA ARG A 214 -19.76 -0.05 -31.81
C ARG A 214 -18.73 -0.12 -30.69
N ILE A 215 -19.19 -0.45 -29.49
CA ILE A 215 -18.34 -0.69 -28.33
C ILE A 215 -17.84 -2.15 -28.35
N SER A 216 -16.57 -2.35 -28.03
CA SER A 216 -15.94 -3.67 -27.84
C SER A 216 -15.08 -3.68 -26.57
N VAL A 217 -14.97 -4.84 -25.95
CA VAL A 217 -13.91 -5.09 -24.94
C VAL A 217 -12.58 -5.17 -25.69
N LEU A 218 -11.63 -4.33 -25.28
CA LEU A 218 -10.29 -4.27 -25.83
C LEU A 218 -9.38 -5.31 -25.16
N GLY A 219 -9.45 -5.43 -23.84
CA GLY A 219 -8.74 -6.42 -23.04
C GLY A 219 -9.04 -6.28 -21.55
N GLU A 220 -8.38 -7.10 -20.73
CA GLU A 220 -8.46 -7.06 -19.27
C GLU A 220 -7.06 -6.78 -18.71
N ALA A 221 -6.97 -5.82 -17.79
CA ALA A 221 -5.77 -5.52 -17.03
C ALA A 221 -5.51 -6.61 -15.97
N ALA A 222 -4.37 -6.52 -15.28
CA ALA A 222 -3.99 -7.52 -14.26
C ALA A 222 -4.85 -7.45 -12.98
N ASP A 223 -5.49 -6.31 -12.77
CA ASP A 223 -6.27 -5.89 -11.60
C ASP A 223 -7.24 -4.79 -12.05
N ASP A 224 -8.12 -4.36 -11.15
CA ASP A 224 -9.14 -3.35 -11.40
C ASP A 224 -8.54 -2.03 -11.89
N VAL A 225 -9.19 -1.44 -12.91
CA VAL A 225 -8.71 -0.21 -13.55
C VAL A 225 -9.27 0.99 -12.81
N THR A 226 -8.40 1.72 -12.13
CA THR A 226 -8.75 2.97 -11.44
C THR A 226 -8.74 4.16 -12.39
N SER A 227 -7.79 4.19 -13.33
CA SER A 227 -7.68 5.30 -14.28
C SER A 227 -7.07 4.94 -15.64
N LEU A 228 -7.41 5.72 -16.66
CA LEU A 228 -6.90 5.59 -18.02
C LEU A 228 -6.34 6.94 -18.48
N ALA A 229 -5.17 6.90 -19.11
CA ALA A 229 -4.60 8.05 -19.81
C ALA A 229 -3.91 7.61 -21.10
N VAL A 230 -3.83 8.51 -22.07
CA VAL A 230 -3.08 8.26 -23.30
C VAL A 230 -1.79 9.08 -23.29
N TYR A 231 -0.67 8.41 -23.54
CA TYR A 231 0.60 9.05 -23.85
C TYR A 231 0.75 9.13 -25.38
N TYR A 232 0.84 10.34 -25.91
CA TYR A 232 0.94 10.59 -27.35
C TYR A 232 2.38 10.40 -27.83
N GLY A 233 2.65 9.33 -28.57
CA GLY A 233 3.98 9.07 -29.12
C GLY A 233 4.18 9.65 -30.52
N ASN A 234 5.44 9.71 -30.96
CA ASN A 234 5.78 10.24 -32.29
C ASN A 234 5.25 9.39 -33.45
N SER A 235 5.04 8.08 -33.23
CA SER A 235 4.61 7.13 -34.26
C SER A 235 3.31 6.41 -33.93
N SER A 236 3.01 6.26 -32.65
CA SER A 236 1.84 5.58 -32.11
C SER A 236 1.60 6.10 -30.70
N ASP A 237 0.34 6.11 -30.30
CA ASP A 237 -0.03 6.39 -28.92
C ASP A 237 0.14 5.14 -28.04
N TYR A 238 0.15 5.36 -26.74
CA TYR A 238 0.22 4.31 -25.72
C TYR A 238 -0.88 4.53 -24.69
N LEU A 239 -1.50 3.45 -24.25
CA LEU A 239 -2.54 3.48 -23.23
C LEU A 239 -1.90 3.16 -21.88
N ALA A 240 -1.91 4.14 -20.98
CA ALA A 240 -1.59 3.92 -19.58
C ALA A 240 -2.87 3.51 -18.84
N VAL A 241 -2.80 2.37 -18.17
CA VAL A 241 -3.87 1.78 -17.37
C VAL A 241 -3.39 1.75 -15.93
N ALA A 242 -3.93 2.66 -15.13
CA ALA A 242 -3.67 2.71 -13.70
C ALA A 242 -4.50 1.67 -12.95
N GLN A 243 -3.86 1.12 -11.93
CA GLN A 243 -4.39 0.29 -10.87
C GLN A 243 -4.05 1.04 -9.57
N THR A 244 -4.16 0.40 -8.39
CA THR A 244 -3.82 1.01 -7.09
C THR A 244 -2.47 1.74 -7.12
N ASP A 245 -1.34 1.01 -7.08
CA ASP A 245 0.01 1.58 -7.05
C ASP A 245 0.81 1.36 -8.34
N VAL A 246 0.19 0.74 -9.34
CA VAL A 246 0.83 0.39 -10.63
C VAL A 246 0.15 1.07 -11.80
N VAL A 247 0.95 1.64 -12.70
CA VAL A 247 0.50 2.13 -14.01
C VAL A 247 1.08 1.23 -15.10
N ALA A 248 0.25 0.36 -15.66
CA ALA A 248 0.63 -0.54 -16.75
C ALA A 248 0.53 0.18 -18.11
N LEU A 249 1.56 0.07 -18.93
CA LEU A 249 1.64 0.72 -20.23
C LEU A 249 1.39 -0.29 -21.36
N TYR A 250 0.40 -0.03 -22.19
CA TYR A 250 0.02 -0.84 -23.33
C TYR A 250 0.19 -0.08 -24.64
N ASP A 251 0.35 -0.80 -25.75
CA ASP A 251 0.02 -0.23 -27.05
C ASP A 251 -1.51 -0.09 -27.22
N VAL A 252 -1.95 0.64 -28.24
CA VAL A 252 -3.38 0.83 -28.57
C VAL A 252 -4.13 -0.45 -28.95
N SER A 253 -3.40 -1.54 -29.25
CA SER A 253 -3.96 -2.88 -29.46
C SER A 253 -3.99 -3.72 -28.17
N PHE A 254 -3.69 -3.10 -27.02
CA PHE A 254 -3.68 -3.71 -25.69
C PHE A 254 -2.60 -4.77 -25.48
N THR A 255 -1.45 -4.61 -26.13
CA THR A 255 -0.24 -5.39 -25.82
C THR A 255 0.53 -4.71 -24.70
N LEU A 256 0.74 -5.41 -23.58
CA LEU A 256 1.52 -4.89 -22.45
C LEU A 256 2.98 -4.66 -22.85
N LEU A 257 3.50 -3.46 -22.57
CA LEU A 257 4.85 -3.02 -22.91
C LEU A 257 5.76 -2.88 -21.67
N GLY A 258 5.18 -2.54 -20.53
CA GLY A 258 5.89 -2.18 -19.30
C GLY A 258 4.92 -1.82 -18.19
N SER A 259 5.43 -1.64 -16.98
CA SER A 259 4.69 -1.03 -15.88
C SER A 259 5.56 -0.05 -15.11
N TRP A 260 4.92 0.91 -14.47
CA TRP A 260 5.51 1.76 -13.45
C TRP A 260 4.89 1.44 -12.10
N ARG A 261 5.71 1.16 -11.09
CA ARG A 261 5.26 1.09 -9.69
C ARG A 261 5.50 2.44 -9.05
N LEU A 262 4.46 3.06 -8.53
CA LEU A 262 4.54 4.35 -7.88
C LEU A 262 5.06 4.17 -6.46
N THR A 263 5.96 5.05 -6.02
CA THR A 263 6.57 4.97 -4.69
C THR A 263 6.65 6.35 -4.04
N GLY A 264 6.97 6.39 -2.74
CA GLY A 264 7.13 7.65 -2.00
C GLY A 264 5.86 8.16 -1.31
N ASP A 265 4.82 7.33 -1.23
CA ASP A 265 3.63 7.52 -0.39
C ASP A 265 3.09 6.15 0.05
N GLU A 266 2.34 6.12 1.14
CA GLU A 266 1.68 4.91 1.66
C GLU A 266 0.29 4.79 1.01
N ASP A 267 -0.13 3.56 0.72
CA ASP A 267 -1.46 3.23 0.18
C ASP A 267 -1.87 4.05 -1.06
N ILE A 268 -0.96 4.15 -2.05
CA ILE A 268 -1.24 4.84 -3.31
C ILE A 268 -2.39 4.11 -4.03
N GLU A 269 -3.47 4.86 -4.28
CA GLU A 269 -4.54 4.49 -5.20
C GLU A 269 -4.73 5.59 -6.24
N VAL A 270 -4.31 5.33 -7.47
CA VAL A 270 -4.28 6.32 -8.55
C VAL A 270 -5.68 6.65 -9.04
N GLN A 271 -6.08 7.91 -8.94
CA GLN A 271 -7.27 8.45 -9.55
C GLN A 271 -6.92 9.54 -10.57
N GLY A 272 -7.73 9.71 -11.61
CA GLY A 272 -7.62 10.87 -12.50
C GLY A 272 -6.29 11.07 -13.24
N LEU A 273 -5.69 10.01 -13.79
CA LEU A 273 -4.37 10.03 -14.43
C LEU A 273 -4.30 10.97 -15.66
N SER A 274 -3.20 11.72 -15.80
CA SER A 274 -2.91 12.57 -16.96
C SER A 274 -1.41 12.71 -17.24
N PHE A 275 -1.05 13.15 -18.46
CA PHE A 275 0.34 13.41 -18.85
C PHE A 275 0.53 14.85 -19.35
N TYR A 276 1.55 15.52 -18.82
CA TYR A 276 2.18 16.68 -19.42
C TYR A 276 3.44 16.21 -20.15
N GLN A 277 3.45 16.20 -21.48
CA GLN A 277 4.52 15.56 -22.25
C GLN A 277 5.61 16.52 -22.76
N GLU A 278 5.44 17.82 -22.58
CA GLU A 278 6.46 18.79 -22.98
C GLU A 278 7.60 18.87 -21.96
N THR A 279 8.76 19.30 -22.43
CA THR A 279 9.92 19.55 -21.58
C THR A 279 9.72 20.83 -20.79
N THR A 280 9.89 20.76 -19.47
CA THR A 280 10.05 21.94 -18.61
C THR A 280 11.44 21.98 -17.98
N PRO A 281 11.88 23.14 -17.44
CA PRO A 281 13.15 23.21 -16.69
C PRO A 281 13.23 22.24 -15.51
N ALA A 282 12.11 21.96 -14.83
CA ALA A 282 12.03 21.02 -13.71
C ALA A 282 11.84 19.56 -14.18
N TYR A 283 11.10 19.37 -15.28
CA TYR A 283 10.67 18.06 -15.74
C TYR A 283 11.04 17.86 -17.22
N PRO A 284 12.30 17.47 -17.52
CA PRO A 284 12.78 17.39 -18.90
C PRO A 284 12.10 16.30 -19.73
N ALA A 285 11.55 15.27 -19.07
CA ALA A 285 10.85 14.15 -19.70
C ALA A 285 9.31 14.28 -19.67
N GLY A 286 8.79 15.42 -19.22
CA GLY A 286 7.37 15.59 -18.89
C GLY A 286 7.02 15.11 -17.49
N VAL A 287 5.72 15.09 -17.18
CA VAL A 287 5.13 14.78 -15.88
C VAL A 287 3.94 13.86 -16.06
N MET A 288 3.83 12.86 -15.19
CA MET A 288 2.62 12.08 -14.97
C MET A 288 1.92 12.65 -13.73
N THR A 289 0.63 12.98 -13.84
CA THR A 289 -0.16 13.58 -12.76
C THR A 289 -1.32 12.67 -12.42
N TYR A 290 -1.64 12.56 -11.14
CA TYR A 290 -2.75 11.78 -10.64
C TYR A 290 -3.19 12.33 -9.28
N ALA A 291 -4.44 12.05 -8.94
CA ALA A 291 -4.95 12.14 -7.59
C ALA A 291 -4.65 10.82 -6.84
N ILE A 292 -4.58 10.89 -5.52
CA ILE A 292 -4.42 9.74 -4.64
C ILE A 292 -5.68 9.66 -3.80
N GLU A 293 -6.39 8.52 -3.88
CA GLU A 293 -7.60 8.28 -3.09
C GLU A 293 -7.29 8.29 -1.58
N ARG A 294 -8.29 8.64 -0.78
CA ARG A 294 -8.19 8.72 0.69
C ARG A 294 -9.40 8.06 1.33
N HIS A 295 -9.19 7.32 2.41
CA HIS A 295 -10.25 6.60 3.13
C HIS A 295 -11.02 7.50 4.12
N GLY A 296 -11.52 8.65 3.64
CA GLY A 296 -12.35 9.55 4.44
C GLY A 296 -12.50 10.97 3.91
N ASP A 297 -13.41 11.72 4.54
CA ASP A 297 -13.74 13.10 4.17
C ASP A 297 -13.00 14.11 5.07
N CYS A 298 -12.11 14.93 4.49
CA CYS A 298 -11.44 15.99 5.25
C CYS A 298 -12.27 17.29 5.27
N VAL A 299 -12.90 17.56 6.41
CA VAL A 299 -13.78 18.72 6.64
C VAL A 299 -13.04 20.00 7.05
N GLY A 300 -11.72 19.93 7.26
CA GLY A 300 -10.87 21.07 7.58
C GLY A 300 -9.38 20.73 7.63
N ALA A 301 -8.53 21.74 7.90
CA ALA A 301 -7.10 21.52 8.08
C ALA A 301 -6.85 20.57 9.26
N ASN A 302 -6.30 19.39 8.97
CA ASN A 302 -6.05 18.31 9.91
C ASN A 302 -7.32 17.76 10.61
N GLN A 303 -8.50 17.91 10.00
CA GLN A 303 -9.75 17.33 10.48
C GLN A 303 -10.35 16.46 9.39
N CYS A 304 -10.25 15.15 9.56
CA CYS A 304 -10.83 14.17 8.64
C CYS A 304 -11.76 13.22 9.39
N GLU A 305 -12.88 12.92 8.75
CA GLU A 305 -13.83 11.89 9.14
C GLU A 305 -13.44 10.63 8.36
N CYS A 306 -12.61 9.79 8.98
CA CYS A 306 -12.10 8.57 8.36
C CYS A 306 -13.12 7.44 8.38
N GLU A 307 -13.06 6.61 7.35
CA GLU A 307 -13.78 5.34 7.32
C GLU A 307 -13.32 4.41 8.46
N ASP A 308 -14.20 3.49 8.88
CA ASP A 308 -13.85 2.53 9.93
C ASP A 308 -12.64 1.69 9.50
N GLY A 309 -11.60 1.67 10.33
CA GLY A 309 -10.34 0.99 10.03
C GLY A 309 -9.25 1.90 9.46
N TRP A 310 -9.56 3.19 9.26
CA TRP A 310 -8.61 4.18 8.75
C TRP A 310 -8.45 5.35 9.72
N GLY A 311 -7.29 6.00 9.69
CA GLY A 311 -7.01 7.12 10.57
C GLY A 311 -5.84 7.97 10.13
N GLY A 312 -5.51 8.93 11.00
CA GLY A 312 -4.38 9.80 10.78
C GLY A 312 -4.64 11.06 9.99
N LEU A 313 -3.53 11.67 9.58
CA LEU A 313 -3.59 12.80 8.67
C LEU A 313 -4.13 12.31 7.33
N TYR A 314 -5.28 12.85 6.92
CA TYR A 314 -5.93 12.51 5.65
C TYR A 314 -6.42 11.07 5.51
N CYS A 315 -6.62 10.35 6.62
CA CYS A 315 -7.13 8.96 6.61
C CYS A 315 -6.25 7.99 5.81
N ALA A 316 -4.93 8.23 5.83
CA ALA A 316 -3.96 7.59 4.96
C ALA A 316 -3.26 6.38 5.60
N PHE A 317 -3.70 5.91 6.78
CA PHE A 317 -3.15 4.69 7.35
C PHE A 317 -4.20 3.81 8.02
N LYS A 318 -3.97 2.51 7.93
CA LYS A 318 -4.78 1.49 8.58
C LYS A 318 -4.65 1.56 10.11
N VAL A 319 -5.80 1.60 10.76
CA VAL A 319 -5.95 1.66 12.21
C VAL A 319 -6.68 0.42 12.70
N VAL A 320 -6.05 -0.26 13.65
CA VAL A 320 -6.63 -1.41 14.35
C VAL A 320 -6.93 -1.03 15.79
N LYS A 321 -8.04 -1.53 16.32
CA LYS A 321 -8.46 -1.26 17.71
C LYS A 321 -8.07 -2.43 18.61
N PRO A 322 -7.42 -2.20 19.76
CA PRO A 322 -7.13 -3.26 20.70
C PRO A 322 -8.42 -3.79 21.30
N ILE A 323 -8.45 -5.09 21.56
CA ILE A 323 -9.60 -5.79 22.12
C ILE A 323 -9.56 -5.91 23.64
N ALA A 324 -8.38 -5.74 24.23
CA ALA A 324 -8.09 -5.76 25.66
C ALA A 324 -6.66 -5.27 25.91
N GLU A 325 -6.33 -5.01 27.17
CA GLU A 325 -4.94 -4.84 27.64
C GLU A 325 -4.71 -5.66 28.92
N THR A 326 -3.44 -5.90 29.25
CA THR A 326 -3.06 -6.51 30.53
C THR A 326 -3.11 -5.49 31.67
N ASP A 327 -3.30 -5.96 32.90
CA ASP A 327 -3.02 -5.14 34.08
C ASP A 327 -1.57 -4.61 34.00
N ALA A 328 -1.37 -3.30 34.22
CA ALA A 328 -0.04 -2.70 34.26
C ALA A 328 0.69 -3.13 35.55
N ASN A 329 1.82 -3.83 35.42
CA ASN A 329 2.52 -4.43 36.55
C ASN A 329 3.97 -4.82 36.20
N GLY A 330 4.90 -4.52 37.10
CA GLY A 330 6.31 -4.96 37.03
C GLY A 330 7.30 -3.82 36.74
N GLY A 331 6.79 -2.66 36.36
CA GLY A 331 7.53 -1.48 35.95
C GLY A 331 7.65 -1.44 34.44
N ASP A 332 8.86 -1.72 33.97
CA ASP A 332 9.29 -1.60 32.58
C ASP A 332 9.14 -2.95 31.85
N GLY A 333 7.93 -3.27 31.41
CA GLY A 333 7.62 -4.43 30.56
C GLY A 333 8.24 -4.28 29.17
N ASP A 334 8.42 -5.39 28.47
CA ASP A 334 9.16 -5.37 27.21
C ASP A 334 8.69 -6.42 26.19
N ASP A 335 9.02 -7.69 26.41
CA ASP A 335 8.76 -8.75 25.44
C ASP A 335 7.58 -9.65 25.86
N PRO A 336 6.55 -9.82 25.02
CA PRO A 336 5.51 -10.80 25.23
C PRO A 336 5.83 -12.15 24.56
N ALA A 337 5.30 -13.23 25.12
CA ALA A 337 5.28 -14.58 24.55
C ALA A 337 3.95 -15.28 24.83
N ILE A 338 3.48 -16.13 23.91
CA ILE A 338 2.20 -16.85 24.07
C ILE A 338 2.45 -18.33 24.39
N TRP A 339 1.97 -18.77 25.55
CA TRP A 339 1.85 -20.19 25.88
C TRP A 339 0.46 -20.70 25.49
N VAL A 340 0.39 -21.54 24.45
CA VAL A 340 -0.88 -22.16 24.02
C VAL A 340 -1.21 -23.33 24.91
N ASN A 341 -2.38 -23.36 25.53
CA ASN A 341 -2.79 -24.49 26.35
C ASN A 341 -3.09 -25.73 25.48
N PRO A 342 -2.53 -26.92 25.79
CA PRO A 342 -2.68 -28.11 24.95
C PRO A 342 -4.04 -28.81 25.06
N ILE A 343 -4.86 -28.45 26.04
CA ILE A 343 -6.16 -29.09 26.31
C ILE A 343 -7.30 -28.16 25.92
N ASN A 344 -7.26 -26.92 26.39
CA ASN A 344 -8.27 -25.91 26.11
C ASN A 344 -7.57 -24.63 25.65
N LYS A 345 -7.60 -24.34 24.35
CA LYS A 345 -6.89 -23.18 23.77
C LYS A 345 -7.35 -21.84 24.36
N GLY A 346 -8.57 -21.76 24.91
CA GLY A 346 -9.07 -20.56 25.62
C GLY A 346 -8.39 -20.31 26.97
N ASP A 347 -7.73 -21.32 27.55
CA ASP A 347 -6.95 -21.22 28.80
C ASP A 347 -5.45 -20.98 28.53
N SER A 348 -5.12 -20.45 27.34
CA SER A 348 -3.77 -20.03 26.97
C SER A 348 -3.33 -18.81 27.79
N ARG A 349 -2.02 -18.53 27.81
CA ARG A 349 -1.45 -17.48 28.66
C ARG A 349 -0.48 -16.60 27.89
N ILE A 350 -0.47 -15.33 28.24
CA ILE A 350 0.58 -14.38 27.87
C ILE A 350 1.62 -14.42 28.99
N ILE A 351 2.88 -14.49 28.61
CA ILE A 351 4.05 -14.41 29.47
C ILE A 351 4.83 -13.19 29.02
N THR A 352 5.22 -12.31 29.93
CA THR A 352 5.92 -11.08 29.58
C THR A 352 7.22 -10.97 30.35
N THR A 353 8.20 -10.28 29.78
CA THR A 353 9.41 -9.85 30.49
C THR A 353 9.20 -8.50 31.14
N THR A 354 10.09 -8.18 32.08
CA THR A 354 10.18 -6.90 32.75
C THR A 354 11.67 -6.58 32.90
N LYS A 355 12.14 -5.43 32.39
CA LYS A 355 13.51 -4.91 32.48
C LYS A 355 13.86 -4.42 33.90
N SER A 356 13.25 -5.00 34.93
CA SER A 356 13.41 -4.61 36.34
C SER A 356 13.57 -5.84 37.25
N GLU A 357 14.20 -5.66 38.41
CA GLU A 357 14.28 -6.72 39.44
C GLU A 357 12.93 -6.91 40.18
N VAL A 358 11.95 -6.04 39.94
CA VAL A 358 10.64 -6.04 40.61
C VAL A 358 9.72 -7.05 39.92
N GLY A 359 9.15 -7.98 40.70
CA GLY A 359 8.22 -8.99 40.17
C GLY A 359 8.88 -10.18 39.46
N ALA A 360 10.22 -10.26 39.42
CA ALA A 360 10.94 -11.28 38.67
C ALA A 360 10.71 -12.73 39.19
N GLY A 361 10.42 -13.63 38.25
CA GLY A 361 10.88 -15.03 38.32
C GLY A 361 9.83 -16.11 38.08
N PHE A 362 10.14 -17.01 37.15
CA PHE A 362 9.62 -18.37 37.18
C PHE A 362 10.31 -19.19 38.28
N ALA A 363 9.71 -20.31 38.66
CA ALA A 363 10.40 -21.28 39.51
C ALA A 363 11.69 -21.76 38.80
N ALA A 364 12.83 -21.63 39.48
CA ALA A 364 14.10 -22.07 38.94
C ALA A 364 14.09 -23.58 38.69
N ILE A 365 14.59 -24.00 37.52
CA ILE A 365 14.88 -25.39 37.19
C ILE A 365 16.38 -25.65 37.38
N ALA A 366 16.75 -26.91 37.63
CA ALA A 366 18.16 -27.29 37.71
C ALA A 366 18.86 -26.98 36.37
N GLY A 367 19.99 -26.28 36.44
CA GLY A 367 20.71 -25.82 35.25
C GLY A 367 20.01 -24.70 34.44
N GLY A 368 18.93 -24.12 34.98
CA GLY A 368 18.17 -23.04 34.31
C GLY A 368 18.87 -21.69 34.26
N VAL A 369 20.00 -21.54 34.97
CA VAL A 369 20.88 -20.37 34.88
C VAL A 369 22.22 -20.83 34.34
N GLN A 370 22.61 -20.30 33.19
CA GLN A 370 23.87 -20.62 32.49
C GLN A 370 24.57 -19.31 32.12
N PRO A 371 25.90 -19.22 32.27
CA PRO A 371 26.64 -18.03 31.87
C PRO A 371 26.70 -17.93 30.34
N THR A 372 26.73 -16.69 29.83
CA THR A 372 27.20 -16.38 28.47
C THR A 372 28.73 -16.27 28.46
N LYS A 373 29.33 -15.93 27.30
CA LYS A 373 30.77 -15.64 27.24
C LYS A 373 31.12 -14.41 28.08
N GLU A 374 32.39 -14.29 28.46
CA GLU A 374 32.90 -13.11 29.19
C GLU A 374 32.68 -11.82 28.37
N ASP A 375 32.38 -10.72 29.06
CA ASP A 375 32.12 -9.39 28.48
C ASP A 375 30.98 -9.37 27.44
N TYR A 376 29.93 -10.17 27.64
CA TYR A 376 28.75 -10.19 26.80
C TYR A 376 27.50 -9.72 27.55
N GLU A 377 26.98 -8.58 27.15
CA GLU A 377 25.74 -8.01 27.65
C GLU A 377 24.58 -8.51 26.79
N VAL A 378 23.80 -9.44 27.34
CA VAL A 378 22.64 -10.02 26.66
C VAL A 378 21.59 -8.94 26.44
N TYR A 379 20.99 -8.96 25.27
CA TYR A 379 19.92 -8.05 24.90
C TYR A 379 18.67 -8.84 24.48
N GLY A 380 18.42 -9.06 23.19
CA GLY A 380 17.31 -9.86 22.67
C GLY A 380 17.57 -11.39 22.65
N SER A 381 16.49 -12.16 22.51
CA SER A 381 16.56 -13.62 22.44
C SER A 381 15.40 -14.26 21.66
N CYS A 382 15.66 -15.44 21.08
CA CYS A 382 14.63 -16.28 20.47
C CYS A 382 15.04 -17.76 20.48
N VAL A 383 14.04 -18.65 20.37
CA VAL A 383 14.26 -20.10 20.36
C VAL A 383 14.13 -20.67 18.96
N TYR A 384 14.80 -21.80 18.71
CA TYR A 384 14.71 -22.54 17.45
C TYR A 384 14.70 -24.03 17.70
N ARG A 385 13.76 -24.75 17.07
CA ARG A 385 13.81 -26.21 16.98
C ARG A 385 14.19 -26.65 15.59
N SER A 386 15.34 -27.30 15.48
CA SER A 386 15.82 -27.82 14.20
C SER A 386 14.86 -28.84 13.61
N ARG A 387 14.43 -28.57 12.39
CA ARG A 387 13.68 -29.54 11.57
C ARG A 387 14.53 -30.71 11.12
N ALA A 388 15.81 -30.48 10.87
CA ALA A 388 16.71 -31.53 10.41
C ALA A 388 17.01 -32.55 11.52
N THR A 389 17.16 -32.09 12.77
CA THR A 389 17.69 -32.91 13.86
C THR A 389 16.74 -33.09 15.05
N GLY A 390 15.72 -32.24 15.17
CA GLY A 390 14.82 -32.18 16.32
C GLY A 390 15.43 -31.53 17.58
N LYS A 391 16.70 -31.10 17.51
CA LYS A 391 17.41 -30.41 18.60
C LYS A 391 16.83 -29.02 18.83
N GLN A 392 16.98 -28.54 20.06
CA GLN A 392 16.53 -27.21 20.46
C GLN A 392 17.73 -26.29 20.64
N TYR A 393 17.54 -25.04 20.25
CA TYR A 393 18.54 -24.00 20.29
C TYR A 393 17.96 -22.72 20.88
N LEU A 394 18.84 -21.94 21.50
CA LEU A 394 18.58 -20.59 21.97
C LEU A 394 19.53 -19.65 21.24
N PHE A 395 18.98 -18.63 20.59
CA PHE A 395 19.72 -17.47 20.15
C PHE A 395 19.62 -16.39 21.21
N VAL A 396 20.75 -15.79 21.55
CA VAL A 396 20.82 -14.53 22.31
C VAL A 396 21.68 -13.56 21.51
N ASN A 397 21.37 -12.27 21.58
CA ASN A 397 22.15 -11.24 20.92
C ASN A 397 22.65 -10.19 21.92
N ALA A 398 23.38 -9.20 21.41
CA ALA A 398 23.91 -8.07 22.14
C ALA A 398 23.85 -6.83 21.25
N LYS A 399 23.90 -5.64 21.85
CA LYS A 399 23.87 -4.35 21.13
C LYS A 399 25.02 -4.16 20.12
N THR A 400 26.04 -5.00 20.18
CA THR A 400 27.17 -5.07 19.24
C THR A 400 26.88 -5.87 17.96
N ALA A 401 25.63 -6.24 17.71
CA ALA A 401 25.19 -7.10 16.62
C ALA A 401 25.61 -8.57 16.73
N GLU A 402 26.30 -8.96 17.82
CA GLU A 402 26.79 -10.32 17.98
C GLU A 402 25.68 -11.25 18.44
N TYR A 403 25.49 -12.35 17.71
CA TYR A 403 24.56 -13.43 18.04
C TYR A 403 25.32 -14.67 18.51
N LEU A 404 24.86 -15.26 19.62
CA LEU A 404 25.32 -16.54 20.13
C LEU A 404 24.19 -17.57 20.04
N GLN A 405 24.46 -18.70 19.39
CA GLN A 405 23.53 -19.83 19.31
C GLN A 405 24.00 -20.95 20.23
N TYR A 406 23.14 -21.35 21.17
CA TYR A 406 23.37 -22.43 22.10
C TYR A 406 22.49 -23.64 21.80
N GLU A 407 23.07 -24.85 21.73
CA GLU A 407 22.31 -26.09 21.78
C GLU A 407 21.84 -26.35 23.23
N LEU A 408 20.55 -26.67 23.38
CA LEU A 408 19.93 -27.00 24.67
C LEU A 408 19.87 -28.52 24.84
N THR A 409 20.39 -29.02 25.97
CA THR A 409 20.35 -30.44 26.32
C THR A 409 19.88 -30.64 27.75
N TRP A 410 19.22 -31.77 27.99
CA TRP A 410 18.79 -32.18 29.33
C TRP A 410 19.61 -33.40 29.76
N VAL A 411 20.46 -33.25 30.77
CA VAL A 411 21.38 -34.29 31.27
C VAL A 411 21.32 -34.28 32.79
N ASP A 412 21.25 -35.46 33.42
CA ASP A 412 21.24 -35.62 34.89
C ASP A 412 20.20 -34.73 35.61
N ASP A 413 18.99 -34.64 35.04
CA ASP A 413 17.89 -33.80 35.53
C ASP A 413 18.19 -32.28 35.59
N ALA A 414 19.15 -31.82 34.79
CA ALA A 414 19.49 -30.41 34.63
C ALA A 414 19.57 -29.97 33.15
N LEU A 415 19.22 -28.71 32.90
CA LEU A 415 19.44 -28.05 31.62
C LEU A 415 20.92 -27.70 31.45
N HIS A 416 21.45 -27.95 30.26
CA HIS A 416 22.81 -27.59 29.86
C HIS A 416 22.78 -26.89 28.49
N THR A 417 23.64 -25.88 28.33
CA THR A 417 23.85 -25.16 27.06
C THR A 417 25.23 -25.47 26.49
N THR A 418 25.34 -25.53 25.16
CA THR A 418 26.63 -25.61 24.46
C THR A 418 26.64 -24.57 23.34
N LEU A 419 27.60 -23.65 23.34
CA LEU A 419 27.76 -22.68 22.26
C LEU A 419 28.14 -23.42 20.96
N VAL A 420 27.29 -23.31 19.94
CA VAL A 420 27.47 -24.02 18.65
C VAL A 420 27.69 -23.10 17.47
N ARG A 421 27.29 -21.83 17.55
CA ARG A 421 27.52 -20.82 16.50
C ARG A 421 27.65 -19.43 17.12
N ASN A 422 28.49 -18.61 16.50
CA ASN A 422 28.64 -17.19 16.79
C ASN A 422 28.76 -16.44 15.45
N PHE A 423 28.02 -15.36 15.28
CA PHE A 423 28.08 -14.52 14.09
C PHE A 423 27.63 -13.08 14.38
N THR A 424 27.90 -12.19 13.42
CA THR A 424 27.41 -10.81 13.42
C THR A 424 26.13 -10.74 12.60
N GLY A 425 25.03 -10.27 13.19
CA GLY A 425 23.76 -10.04 12.52
C GLY A 425 23.75 -8.74 11.73
N GLY A 426 22.90 -8.68 10.70
CA GLY A 426 22.68 -7.51 9.87
C GLY A 426 23.97 -6.94 9.26
N SER A 427 24.06 -5.60 9.24
CA SER A 427 25.23 -4.85 8.79
C SER A 427 26.26 -4.58 9.90
N GLY A 428 25.99 -5.04 11.12
CA GLY A 428 26.79 -4.79 12.32
C GLY A 428 26.26 -3.68 13.23
N GLY A 429 25.05 -3.16 12.98
CA GLY A 429 24.30 -2.25 13.85
C GLY A 429 23.59 -2.96 15.01
N GLN A 430 22.96 -2.19 15.90
CA GLN A 430 22.24 -2.75 17.06
C GLN A 430 21.11 -3.69 16.61
N VAL A 431 20.94 -4.80 17.32
CA VAL A 431 19.95 -5.85 17.04
C VAL A 431 19.26 -6.25 18.33
N GLU A 432 17.97 -6.52 18.28
CA GLU A 432 17.18 -7.00 19.43
C GLU A 432 16.18 -8.06 19.01
N GLY A 433 15.15 -7.66 18.24
CA GLY A 433 14.07 -8.55 17.85
C GLY A 433 14.57 -9.74 17.02
N CYS A 434 14.13 -10.95 17.38
CA CYS A 434 14.33 -12.12 16.55
C CYS A 434 13.22 -13.16 16.69
N VAL A 435 12.99 -13.91 15.62
CA VAL A 435 12.07 -15.05 15.61
C VAL A 435 12.62 -16.12 14.68
N SER A 436 12.35 -17.39 14.98
CA SER A 436 12.73 -18.48 14.08
C SER A 436 11.55 -19.02 13.30
N ASP A 437 11.79 -19.35 12.04
CA ASP A 437 10.90 -20.16 11.22
C ASP A 437 11.40 -21.60 11.27
N GLU A 438 10.78 -22.42 12.13
CA GLU A 438 11.17 -23.82 12.32
C GLU A 438 10.93 -24.68 11.07
N ALA A 439 9.91 -24.35 10.26
CA ALA A 439 9.56 -25.15 9.09
C ALA A 439 10.58 -24.93 7.96
N ASN A 440 11.02 -23.68 7.77
CA ASN A 440 11.97 -23.30 6.73
C ASN A 440 13.44 -23.31 7.19
N GLY A 441 13.67 -23.39 8.50
CA GLY A 441 15.02 -23.39 9.08
C GLY A 441 15.68 -22.01 9.00
N TRP A 442 14.91 -20.96 9.25
CA TRP A 442 15.39 -19.58 9.22
C TRP A 442 15.34 -18.92 10.59
N VAL A 443 16.21 -17.93 10.79
CA VAL A 443 16.09 -16.95 11.87
C VAL A 443 15.95 -15.58 11.22
N LEU A 444 14.90 -14.86 11.60
CA LEU A 444 14.65 -13.49 11.21
C LEU A 444 15.11 -12.59 12.36
N ILE A 445 15.80 -11.51 12.02
CA ILE A 445 16.38 -10.58 13.00
C ILE A 445 16.09 -9.14 12.59
N GLY A 446 15.72 -8.30 13.56
CA GLY A 446 15.65 -6.85 13.42
C GLY A 446 17.02 -6.24 13.72
N GLU A 447 17.53 -5.43 12.80
CA GLU A 447 18.62 -4.49 13.04
C GLU A 447 18.01 -3.10 13.19
N GLU A 448 17.91 -2.62 14.43
CA GLU A 448 17.20 -1.41 14.84
C GLU A 448 17.41 -0.22 13.88
N PRO A 449 18.67 0.18 13.57
CA PRO A 449 18.93 1.35 12.73
C PRO A 449 18.97 1.04 11.23
N PHE A 450 18.62 -0.18 10.78
CA PHE A 450 18.79 -0.55 9.37
C PHE A 450 17.63 -1.30 8.73
N GLY A 451 17.15 -2.41 9.30
CA GLY A 451 16.17 -3.25 8.58
C GLY A 451 15.98 -4.67 9.12
N LEU A 452 15.11 -5.40 8.43
CA LEU A 452 14.78 -6.80 8.72
C LEU A 452 15.65 -7.74 7.90
N TRP A 453 16.29 -8.71 8.55
CA TRP A 453 17.18 -9.68 7.91
C TRP A 453 16.76 -11.12 8.15
N ARG A 454 17.15 -12.01 7.23
CA ARG A 454 16.96 -13.46 7.33
C ARG A 454 18.28 -14.21 7.19
N TYR A 455 18.49 -15.16 8.08
CA TYR A 455 19.64 -16.08 8.08
C TYR A 455 19.15 -17.54 8.15
N GLY A 456 20.02 -18.49 7.77
CA GLY A 456 19.80 -19.90 8.11
C GLY A 456 19.92 -20.13 9.62
N ALA A 457 19.02 -20.91 10.22
CA ALA A 457 18.98 -21.15 11.67
C ALA A 457 19.78 -22.37 12.12
N GLU A 458 20.26 -23.23 11.22
CA GLU A 458 21.06 -24.38 11.63
C GLU A 458 22.46 -23.94 12.09
N PRO A 459 23.09 -24.63 13.05
CA PRO A 459 24.42 -24.26 13.55
C PRO A 459 25.53 -24.25 12.50
N GLY A 460 25.35 -25.02 11.42
CA GLY A 460 26.30 -25.12 10.31
C GLY A 460 26.00 -24.24 9.10
N ASP A 461 24.92 -23.46 9.14
CA ASP A 461 24.57 -22.57 8.04
C ASP A 461 25.57 -21.42 7.91
N ASP A 462 25.78 -20.98 6.67
CA ASP A 462 26.63 -19.81 6.41
C ASP A 462 26.03 -18.57 7.09
N ALA A 463 26.88 -17.84 7.81
CA ALA A 463 26.54 -16.63 8.53
C ALA A 463 27.18 -15.38 7.92
N SER A 464 27.91 -15.52 6.81
CA SER A 464 28.67 -14.43 6.19
C SER A 464 27.82 -13.49 5.33
N SER A 465 26.60 -13.88 4.96
CA SER A 465 25.65 -13.04 4.22
C SER A 465 24.20 -13.34 4.63
N GLY A 466 23.56 -12.40 5.31
CA GLY A 466 22.10 -12.41 5.49
C GLY A 466 21.37 -11.99 4.22
N TYR A 467 20.10 -12.39 4.12
CA TYR A 467 19.16 -11.85 3.13
C TYR A 467 18.44 -10.65 3.76
N LEU A 468 18.63 -9.46 3.20
CA LEU A 468 17.88 -8.27 3.61
C LEU A 468 16.45 -8.39 3.06
N ILE A 469 15.46 -8.43 3.96
CA ILE A 469 14.05 -8.48 3.59
C ILE A 469 13.55 -7.09 3.26
N ALA A 470 13.80 -6.15 4.16
CA ALA A 470 13.36 -4.76 4.04
C ALA A 470 14.32 -3.85 4.79
N SER A 471 14.43 -2.59 4.35
CA SER A 471 15.31 -1.58 4.97
C SER A 471 14.59 -0.29 5.29
N ILE A 472 15.15 0.47 6.22
CA ILE A 472 14.67 1.79 6.57
C ILE A 472 14.84 2.76 5.40
N ASN A 473 13.86 3.65 5.21
CA ASN A 473 13.72 4.57 4.07
C ASN A 473 13.30 3.91 2.74
N ASP A 474 12.99 2.61 2.75
CA ASP A 474 12.26 1.94 1.69
C ASP A 474 10.81 1.74 2.15
N THR A 475 10.56 0.66 2.90
CA THR A 475 9.24 0.35 3.47
C THR A 475 9.23 0.37 5.01
N MET A 476 10.37 0.66 5.65
CA MET A 476 10.50 0.61 7.12
C MET A 476 10.92 1.95 7.73
N TYR A 477 10.67 2.07 9.03
CA TYR A 477 11.09 3.18 9.89
C TYR A 477 11.86 2.63 11.09
N ALA A 478 12.85 3.39 11.56
CA ALA A 478 13.61 3.06 12.76
C ALA A 478 12.77 3.30 14.03
N ASP A 479 13.00 2.59 15.13
CA ASP A 479 13.88 1.44 15.26
C ASP A 479 13.13 0.13 14.94
N VAL A 480 13.80 -0.82 14.26
CA VAL A 480 13.27 -2.15 13.97
C VAL A 480 13.38 -3.05 15.21
N GLU A 481 12.28 -3.16 15.96
CA GLU A 481 12.24 -3.83 17.25
C GLU A 481 11.73 -5.28 17.15
N GLY A 482 10.73 -5.65 17.95
CA GLY A 482 10.20 -7.00 18.01
C GLY A 482 9.80 -7.54 16.64
N VAL A 483 10.21 -8.78 16.37
CA VAL A 483 9.88 -9.52 15.16
C VAL A 483 9.13 -10.77 15.58
N THR A 484 8.00 -11.04 14.94
CA THR A 484 7.23 -12.27 15.19
C THR A 484 6.76 -12.93 13.90
N LEU A 485 6.33 -14.18 14.02
CA LEU A 485 5.91 -15.02 12.90
C LEU A 485 4.53 -15.62 13.21
N ILE A 486 3.60 -15.44 12.29
CA ILE A 486 2.34 -16.17 12.23
C ILE A 486 2.50 -17.32 11.24
N GLU A 487 2.39 -18.54 11.74
CA GLU A 487 2.45 -19.75 10.92
C GLU A 487 1.15 -19.96 10.13
N GLY A 488 1.26 -20.25 8.83
CA GLY A 488 0.15 -20.64 7.98
C GLY A 488 -0.07 -22.15 7.90
N ALA A 489 -0.98 -22.56 7.00
CA ALA A 489 -1.32 -23.97 6.74
C ALA A 489 -0.15 -24.77 6.17
N SER A 490 0.70 -24.14 5.39
CA SER A 490 1.94 -24.69 4.87
C SER A 490 3.17 -23.89 5.33
N ALA A 491 4.37 -24.39 5.01
CA ALA A 491 5.62 -23.71 5.31
C ALA A 491 5.81 -22.41 4.52
N ASP A 492 5.13 -22.26 3.39
CA ASP A 492 5.21 -21.05 2.57
C ASP A 492 4.14 -20.02 3.00
N GLU A 493 3.03 -20.47 3.59
CA GLU A 493 1.95 -19.58 4.06
C GLU A 493 2.20 -19.03 5.47
N GLY A 494 1.66 -17.84 5.72
CA GLY A 494 1.77 -17.12 6.98
C GLY A 494 2.40 -15.73 6.82
N PHE A 495 2.71 -15.10 7.95
CA PHE A 495 3.10 -13.69 7.99
C PHE A 495 4.23 -13.42 8.95
N ILE A 496 5.08 -12.46 8.62
CA ILE A 496 6.08 -11.88 9.53
C ILE A 496 5.54 -10.51 9.93
N LEU A 497 5.54 -10.22 11.23
CA LEU A 497 5.14 -8.92 11.76
C LEU A 497 6.35 -8.28 12.44
N VAL A 498 6.54 -6.99 12.21
CA VAL A 498 7.70 -6.25 12.71
C VAL A 498 7.25 -4.93 13.33
N SER A 499 7.71 -4.65 14.55
CA SER A 499 7.51 -3.36 15.20
C SER A 499 8.46 -2.30 14.64
N GLN A 500 7.93 -1.12 14.34
CA GLN A 500 8.68 0.08 13.95
C GLN A 500 8.47 1.14 15.02
N GLN A 501 9.34 1.10 16.03
CA GLN A 501 9.14 1.81 17.29
C GLN A 501 8.99 3.32 17.10
N GLY A 502 9.85 3.94 16.28
CA GLY A 502 9.91 5.39 16.14
C GLY A 502 8.69 6.03 15.46
N VAL A 503 7.82 5.22 14.87
CA VAL A 503 6.54 5.67 14.29
C VAL A 503 5.32 4.98 14.90
N SER A 504 5.51 4.10 15.90
CA SER A 504 4.42 3.36 16.57
C SER A 504 3.51 2.61 15.59
N ALA A 505 4.14 1.93 14.62
CA ALA A 505 3.46 1.18 13.58
C ALA A 505 4.08 -0.21 13.42
N TYR A 506 3.40 -1.07 12.68
CA TYR A 506 3.82 -2.44 12.43
C TYR A 506 3.67 -2.79 10.96
N ASN A 507 4.75 -3.30 10.38
CA ASN A 507 4.72 -3.85 9.04
C ASN A 507 4.36 -5.33 9.08
N VAL A 508 3.58 -5.76 8.07
CA VAL A 508 3.25 -7.15 7.79
C VAL A 508 3.91 -7.56 6.48
N TYR A 509 4.61 -8.69 6.48
CA TYR A 509 5.21 -9.29 5.31
C TYR A 509 4.70 -10.72 5.12
N ARG A 510 4.69 -11.20 3.88
CA ARG A 510 4.51 -12.61 3.59
C ARG A 510 5.63 -13.43 4.22
N ARG A 511 5.27 -14.58 4.77
CA ARG A 511 6.27 -15.58 5.17
C ARG A 511 6.99 -16.18 3.98
N THR A 512 6.32 -16.37 2.84
CA THR A 512 6.95 -16.92 1.63
C THR A 512 8.06 -15.99 1.16
N ALA A 513 9.23 -16.53 0.81
CA ALA A 513 10.25 -15.76 0.09
C ALA A 513 9.69 -15.29 -1.28
N PRO A 514 9.90 -14.02 -1.69
CA PRO A 514 10.93 -13.10 -1.20
C PRO A 514 10.54 -12.23 0.00
N HIS A 515 9.41 -12.52 0.67
CA HIS A 515 8.81 -11.79 1.78
C HIS A 515 8.16 -10.48 1.36
N ASP A 516 7.26 -10.57 0.39
CA ASP A 516 6.54 -9.40 -0.12
C ASP A 516 5.84 -8.65 1.02
N PHE A 517 5.94 -7.32 0.99
CA PHE A 517 5.19 -6.45 1.88
C PHE A 517 3.69 -6.68 1.69
N VAL A 518 2.94 -6.69 2.79
CA VAL A 518 1.49 -6.85 2.78
C VAL A 518 0.84 -5.53 3.11
N GLU A 519 1.14 -4.96 4.28
CA GLU A 519 0.55 -3.70 4.73
C GLU A 519 1.25 -3.17 5.99
N THR A 520 0.99 -1.90 6.31
CA THR A 520 1.35 -1.25 7.57
C THR A 520 0.08 -1.01 8.39
N PHE A 521 0.14 -1.18 9.71
CA PHE A 521 -0.96 -0.74 10.58
C PHE A 521 -0.45 -0.09 11.86
N THR A 522 -1.30 0.73 12.49
CA THR A 522 -1.11 1.21 13.86
C THR A 522 -2.25 0.76 14.76
N ILE A 523 -2.02 0.77 16.08
CA ILE A 523 -3.02 0.40 17.07
C ILE A 523 -3.51 1.66 17.78
N TYR A 524 -4.76 2.04 17.52
CA TYR A 524 -5.38 3.26 18.06
C TYR A 524 -6.37 2.93 19.16
N GLU A 525 -6.83 3.94 19.91
CA GLU A 525 -7.70 3.71 21.07
C GLU A 525 -9.01 2.98 20.73
N ASN A 526 -9.42 2.11 21.64
CA ASN A 526 -10.75 1.51 21.66
C ASN A 526 -11.58 2.14 22.79
N VAL A 527 -12.24 3.25 22.47
CA VAL A 527 -13.08 4.01 23.41
C VAL A 527 -14.18 3.15 24.05
N GLU A 528 -14.77 2.22 23.29
CA GLU A 528 -15.85 1.37 23.80
C GLU A 528 -15.36 0.38 24.87
N LYS A 529 -14.11 -0.07 24.74
CA LYS A 529 -13.46 -0.99 25.68
C LYS A 529 -12.63 -0.27 26.74
N GLY A 530 -12.43 1.03 26.61
CA GLY A 530 -11.60 1.84 27.50
C GLY A 530 -10.13 1.42 27.44
N VAL A 531 -9.65 0.99 26.27
CA VAL A 531 -8.26 0.63 26.02
C VAL A 531 -7.67 1.73 25.14
N ASP A 532 -6.51 2.24 25.52
CA ASP A 532 -5.82 3.32 24.82
C ASP A 532 -5.08 2.83 23.56
N GLN A 533 -4.52 3.79 22.82
CA GLN A 533 -3.63 3.53 21.69
C GLN A 533 -2.29 2.93 22.15
N VAL A 534 -1.49 2.45 21.22
CA VAL A 534 -0.14 1.95 21.51
C VAL A 534 0.91 2.91 20.97
N THR A 535 1.97 3.14 21.75
CA THR A 535 3.16 3.86 21.33
C THR A 535 4.44 3.09 21.62
N ASN A 536 5.47 3.39 20.82
CA ASN A 536 6.86 2.94 20.97
C ASN A 536 7.03 1.46 21.36
N THR A 537 6.35 0.55 20.66
CA THR A 537 6.45 -0.88 20.95
C THR A 537 7.86 -1.42 20.75
N ASP A 538 8.46 -1.93 21.84
CA ASP A 538 9.57 -2.88 21.81
C ASP A 538 9.08 -4.27 21.31
N GLY A 539 8.54 -5.09 22.22
CA GLY A 539 8.21 -6.49 21.94
C GLY A 539 6.83 -6.72 21.32
N ILE A 540 6.78 -7.67 20.37
CA ILE A 540 5.56 -8.18 19.73
C ILE A 540 5.60 -9.71 19.65
N THR A 541 4.47 -10.36 19.89
CA THR A 541 4.26 -11.79 19.60
C THR A 541 2.90 -12.01 18.97
N ALA A 542 2.80 -12.96 18.05
CA ALA A 542 1.55 -13.32 17.42
C ALA A 542 1.34 -14.83 17.33
N ILE A 543 0.07 -15.23 17.21
CA ILE A 543 -0.30 -16.60 16.89
C ILE A 543 -1.55 -16.61 16.01
N GLY A 544 -1.54 -17.37 14.92
CA GLY A 544 -2.63 -17.44 13.93
C GLY A 544 -3.61 -18.60 14.10
N THR A 545 -3.63 -19.26 15.26
CA THR A 545 -4.57 -20.38 15.51
C THR A 545 -5.80 -19.92 16.29
N PHE A 546 -6.92 -20.61 16.10
CA PHE A 546 -8.10 -20.48 16.96
C PHE A 546 -7.73 -20.59 18.44
N LEU A 547 -8.06 -19.58 19.24
CA LEU A 547 -7.91 -19.60 20.70
C LEU A 547 -9.25 -19.71 21.41
N SER A 548 -10.24 -18.94 20.95
CA SER A 548 -11.62 -18.95 21.47
C SER A 548 -12.58 -18.38 20.41
N ASP A 549 -13.89 -18.40 20.68
CA ASP A 549 -14.88 -17.78 19.79
C ASP A 549 -14.67 -16.27 19.61
N ALA A 550 -14.02 -15.60 20.57
CA ALA A 550 -13.68 -14.18 20.49
C ALA A 550 -12.33 -13.91 19.80
N LEU A 551 -11.54 -14.97 19.56
CA LEU A 551 -10.22 -14.92 18.91
C LEU A 551 -10.12 -16.09 17.92
N PRO A 552 -11.00 -16.13 16.90
CA PRO A 552 -11.12 -17.29 16.02
C PRO A 552 -9.91 -17.44 15.09
N LYS A 553 -9.22 -16.34 14.79
CA LYS A 553 -8.01 -16.29 13.95
C LYS A 553 -6.72 -16.12 14.75
N GLY A 554 -6.83 -16.12 16.08
CA GLY A 554 -5.69 -15.98 16.97
C GLY A 554 -5.47 -14.55 17.44
N LEU A 555 -4.27 -14.27 17.96
CA LEU A 555 -4.00 -13.10 18.79
C LEU A 555 -2.63 -12.50 18.46
N ILE A 556 -2.57 -11.18 18.44
CA ILE A 556 -1.35 -10.38 18.47
C ILE A 556 -1.28 -9.70 19.83
N VAL A 557 -0.09 -9.70 20.44
CA VAL A 557 0.19 -9.04 21.71
C VAL A 557 1.39 -8.12 21.51
N VAL A 558 1.24 -6.86 21.88
CA VAL A 558 2.26 -5.81 21.71
C VAL A 558 2.54 -5.12 23.04
N HIS A 559 3.79 -4.74 23.27
CA HIS A 559 4.19 -3.83 24.33
C HIS A 559 3.69 -2.40 24.05
N ASP A 560 3.29 -1.69 25.10
CA ASP A 560 3.03 -0.26 25.07
C ASP A 560 3.74 0.46 26.23
N ASP A 561 4.56 1.44 25.85
CA ASP A 561 5.39 2.22 26.76
C ASP A 561 4.60 3.24 27.59
N ALA A 562 3.44 3.67 27.09
CA ALA A 562 2.71 4.82 27.61
C ALA A 562 1.23 4.53 27.89
N ASN A 563 0.96 3.55 28.75
CA ASN A 563 -0.41 3.17 29.10
C ASN A 563 -1.22 4.34 29.72
N GLN A 564 -2.20 4.85 28.98
CA GLN A 564 -3.09 5.94 29.40
C GLN A 564 -4.28 5.40 30.18
N LEU A 565 -4.43 5.91 31.41
CA LEU A 565 -5.50 5.46 32.29
C LEU A 565 -6.85 6.07 31.88
N PRO A 566 -7.97 5.31 31.99
CA PRO A 566 -9.31 5.85 31.68
C PRO A 566 -9.71 7.09 32.50
N SER A 567 -9.09 7.31 33.66
CA SER A 567 -9.27 8.50 34.48
C SER A 567 -8.47 9.73 34.02
N GLY A 568 -7.67 9.59 32.97
CA GLY A 568 -6.67 10.54 32.51
C GLY A 568 -5.30 10.34 33.16
N GLY A 569 -4.25 10.71 32.42
CA GLY A 569 -2.84 10.54 32.80
C GLY A 569 -2.23 9.23 32.29
N THR A 570 -0.91 9.14 32.33
CA THR A 570 -0.14 7.95 31.93
C THR A 570 0.27 7.19 33.19
N SER A 571 0.16 5.86 33.14
CA SER A 571 0.68 4.94 34.16
C SER A 571 2.19 5.06 34.30
N ASP A 572 2.73 4.85 35.51
CA ASP A 572 4.17 4.69 35.72
C ASP A 572 4.68 3.30 35.25
N GLU A 573 3.76 2.41 34.91
CA GLU A 573 3.97 1.01 34.56
C GLU A 573 3.47 0.77 33.13
N THR A 574 4.24 0.07 32.32
CA THR A 574 3.88 -0.34 30.94
C THR A 574 2.75 -1.39 30.96
N SER A 575 2.03 -1.55 29.85
CA SER A 575 1.09 -2.66 29.66
C SER A 575 1.29 -3.36 28.31
N PHE A 576 0.55 -4.43 28.08
CA PHE A 576 0.53 -5.13 26.80
C PHE A 576 -0.88 -5.09 26.22
N LYS A 577 -1.01 -4.69 24.95
CA LYS A 577 -2.28 -4.63 24.24
C LYS A 577 -2.50 -5.90 23.43
N LEU A 578 -3.77 -6.30 23.35
CA LEU A 578 -4.22 -7.50 22.65
C LEU A 578 -5.03 -7.08 21.42
N VAL A 579 -4.70 -7.64 20.25
CA VAL A 579 -5.34 -7.35 18.96
C VAL A 579 -5.74 -8.66 18.28
N SER A 580 -6.92 -8.71 17.63
CA SER A 580 -7.30 -9.88 16.83
C SER A 580 -6.48 -9.94 15.56
N VAL A 581 -5.99 -11.13 15.19
CA VAL A 581 -5.26 -11.32 13.91
C VAL A 581 -6.14 -10.96 12.71
N GLU A 582 -7.45 -11.18 12.80
CA GLU A 582 -8.38 -10.91 11.69
C GLU A 582 -8.61 -9.43 11.41
N ASP A 583 -8.32 -8.56 12.38
CA ASP A 583 -8.41 -7.11 12.19
C ASP A 583 -7.15 -6.54 11.51
N VAL A 584 -6.06 -7.33 11.47
CA VAL A 584 -4.76 -6.93 10.92
C VAL A 584 -4.53 -7.52 9.53
N ILE A 585 -4.77 -8.82 9.37
CA ILE A 585 -4.50 -9.53 8.11
C ILE A 585 -5.64 -9.29 7.13
N PRO A 586 -5.37 -8.85 5.87
CA PRO A 586 -6.41 -8.62 4.87
C PRO A 586 -7.33 -9.83 4.66
N GLU A 587 -8.62 -9.59 4.44
CA GLU A 587 -9.65 -10.64 4.40
C GLU A 587 -9.32 -11.76 3.40
N GLN A 588 -8.81 -11.39 2.22
CA GLN A 588 -8.40 -12.31 1.17
C GLN A 588 -7.26 -13.25 1.60
N LEU A 589 -6.47 -12.87 2.60
CA LEU A 589 -5.30 -13.62 3.10
C LEU A 589 -5.58 -14.41 4.38
N LEU A 590 -6.73 -14.22 5.03
CA LEU A 590 -7.13 -14.95 6.24
C LEU A 590 -7.30 -16.47 6.03
N SER A 591 -7.34 -16.91 4.77
CA SER A 591 -7.39 -18.33 4.38
C SER A 591 -6.04 -19.04 4.50
N GLU A 592 -4.93 -18.30 4.55
CA GLU A 592 -3.57 -18.84 4.69
C GLU A 592 -3.23 -19.23 6.13
N LEU A 593 -3.97 -18.69 7.10
CA LEU A 593 -3.82 -19.02 8.51
C LEU A 593 -4.25 -20.47 8.78
N ASP A 594 -3.52 -21.17 9.66
CA ASP A 594 -3.92 -22.49 10.14
C ASP A 594 -4.68 -22.41 11.48
N PRO A 595 -6.02 -22.51 11.48
CA PRO A 595 -6.81 -22.46 12.71
C PRO A 595 -6.53 -23.65 13.64
N ASN A 596 -5.89 -24.71 13.13
CA ASN A 596 -5.53 -25.90 13.86
C ASN A 596 -4.03 -25.99 14.19
N TRP A 597 -3.27 -24.94 13.92
CA TRP A 597 -1.84 -24.94 14.19
C TRP A 597 -1.57 -25.29 15.65
N ASP A 598 -0.55 -26.12 15.86
CA ASP A 598 -0.13 -26.58 17.17
C ASP A 598 1.39 -26.40 17.31
N PRO A 599 1.85 -25.54 18.23
CA PRO A 599 3.27 -25.34 18.48
C PRO A 599 3.98 -26.62 18.97
N ARG A 600 3.23 -27.65 19.39
CA ARG A 600 3.77 -28.94 19.85
C ARG A 600 3.80 -30.01 18.79
N ALA A 601 3.11 -29.82 17.66
CA ALA A 601 3.05 -30.82 16.61
C ALA A 601 4.46 -31.14 16.10
N THR A 602 4.74 -32.44 15.88
CA THR A 602 6.01 -32.85 15.29
C THR A 602 6.19 -32.21 13.92
N LEU A 603 7.41 -31.77 13.58
CA LEU A 603 7.74 -31.12 12.31
C LEU A 603 7.36 -31.97 11.07
N THR A 604 7.25 -33.30 11.21
CA THR A 604 6.76 -34.21 10.15
C THR A 604 5.25 -34.14 9.90
N ARG A 605 4.44 -33.68 10.88
CA ARG A 605 2.99 -33.44 10.75
C ARG A 605 2.70 -32.09 10.08
N ARG A 606 3.55 -31.07 10.32
CA ARG A 606 3.47 -29.72 9.70
C ARG A 606 3.75 -29.69 8.19
N ARG A 607 3.99 -30.85 7.55
CA ARG A 607 4.25 -31.01 6.11
C ARG A 607 3.13 -31.75 5.36
N LYS A 608 2.10 -32.22 6.09
CA LYS A 608 0.99 -33.03 5.57
C LYS A 608 -0.37 -32.33 5.66
N LEU A 609 -0.37 -31.12 6.22
CA LEU A 609 -1.45 -30.17 6.10
C LEU A 609 -1.06 -29.21 4.99
#